data_AF-A0A934NBE3-F1
#
_entry.id   AF-A0A934NBE3-F1
#
_cell.length_a   1.000
_cell.length_b   1.000
_cell.length_c   1.000
_cell.angle_alpha   90.00
_cell.angle_beta   90.00
_cell.angle_gamma   90.00
#
_symmetry.space_group_name_H-M   'P 1'
#
loop_
_entity.id
_entity.type
_entity.pdbx_description
1 polymer ?
#
loop_
_entity_poly.entity_id
_entity_poly.type
_entity_poly.pdbx_seq_one_letter_code
_entity_poly.pdbx_strand_id
1 'polypeptide(L)'
;MAVQISPDGRWWWDGRQWRPYGPPPGSPAARRRVPTAWTRPLQIAVVVLLMAGLINGAVVLFSLQDYMQAVINTSIDRQAQINPNLDPAQVGQLRQQVGQLRQQARQLAQTIFTISLVVGIVFGLAYFALATIGTLRRWTWWFWVQLVLAGLAVFSLPQNVLALSGQTVRASPSAPPLHVPVASAAVNVLLALAWLAVFIWMIVAYRRFGPWACRRAPG
;
A
#
# COMPACT_ATOMS: atom_id res chain seq x y z
N MET A 1 5.36 38.89 30.65
CA MET A 1 5.11 40.26 30.16
C MET A 1 4.08 40.19 29.05
N ALA A 2 3.00 40.96 29.13
CA ALA A 2 1.97 40.98 28.10
C ALA A 2 2.49 41.72 26.86
N VAL A 3 2.36 41.11 25.67
CA VAL A 3 2.70 41.76 24.40
C VAL A 3 1.67 42.84 24.13
N GLN A 4 2.11 44.09 23.96
CA GLN A 4 1.25 45.21 23.61
C GLN A 4 0.95 45.16 22.10
N ILE A 5 -0.32 44.95 21.77
CA ILE A 5 -0.83 44.87 20.39
C ILE A 5 -1.58 46.17 20.10
N SER A 6 -1.42 46.70 18.89
CA SER A 6 -2.13 47.91 18.46
C SER A 6 -3.65 47.67 18.42
N PRO A 7 -4.49 48.72 18.59
CA PRO A 7 -5.95 48.57 18.57
C PRO A 7 -6.51 47.99 17.27
N ASP A 8 -5.80 48.16 16.15
CA ASP A 8 -6.14 47.61 14.83
C ASP A 8 -5.60 46.18 14.61
N GLY A 9 -4.87 45.61 15.56
CA GLY A 9 -4.32 44.26 15.51
C GLY A 9 -3.23 44.05 14.44
N ARG A 10 -2.74 45.13 13.81
CA ARG A 10 -1.77 45.08 12.71
C ARG A 10 -0.33 45.26 13.15
N TRP A 11 -0.09 45.61 14.41
CA TRP A 11 1.24 45.89 14.92
C TRP A 11 1.41 45.34 16.34
N TRP A 12 2.63 44.90 16.67
CA TRP A 12 3.04 44.63 18.04
C TRP A 12 4.24 45.49 18.42
N TRP A 13 4.31 45.85 19.69
CA TRP A 13 5.38 46.67 20.24
C TRP A 13 6.52 45.79 20.72
N ASP A 14 7.72 45.98 20.16
CA ASP A 14 8.93 45.23 20.54
C ASP A 14 9.72 45.89 21.70
N GLY A 15 9.19 46.98 22.28
CA GLY A 15 9.85 47.78 23.30
C GLY A 15 10.63 48.98 22.74
N ARG A 16 10.86 49.05 21.42
CA ARG A 16 11.59 50.15 20.76
C ARG A 16 10.87 50.73 19.53
N GLN A 17 10.15 49.91 18.78
CA GLN A 17 9.41 50.30 17.58
C GLN A 17 8.17 49.43 17.36
N TRP A 18 7.19 49.98 16.65
CA TRP A 18 6.04 49.20 16.18
C TRP A 18 6.48 48.30 15.01
N ARG A 19 6.25 46.99 15.14
CA ARG A 19 6.49 46.01 14.07
C ARG A 19 5.18 45.41 13.58
N PRO A 20 5.04 45.08 12.28
CA PRO A 20 3.83 44.46 11.77
C PRO A 20 3.51 43.18 12.56
N TYR A 21 2.26 43.05 12.99
CA TYR A 21 1.66 41.86 13.58
C TYR A 21 1.34 40.90 12.44
N GLY A 22 2.39 40.27 11.95
CA GLY A 22 2.38 39.35 10.84
C GLY A 22 3.77 38.77 10.67
N PRO A 23 3.91 37.58 10.07
CA PRO A 23 5.21 37.04 9.74
C PRO A 23 5.99 38.06 8.88
N PRO A 24 7.30 38.31 9.12
CA PRO A 24 8.09 39.22 8.30
C PRO A 24 7.90 38.94 6.80
N PRO A 25 7.87 39.96 5.92
CA PRO A 25 7.91 39.75 4.48
C PRO A 25 9.14 38.87 4.13
N GLY A 26 8.90 37.70 3.54
CA GLY A 26 9.95 36.71 3.25
C GLY A 26 10.18 35.64 4.32
N SER A 27 9.54 35.71 5.49
CA SER A 27 9.58 34.64 6.48
C SER A 27 8.77 33.41 6.03
N PRO A 28 9.16 32.19 6.41
CA PRO A 28 8.43 30.97 6.06
C PRO A 28 6.99 30.94 6.59
N ALA A 29 6.69 31.70 7.64
CA ALA A 29 5.33 31.85 8.17
C ALA A 29 4.44 32.75 7.29
N ALA A 30 4.99 33.60 6.41
CA ALA A 30 4.23 34.40 5.42
C ALA A 30 3.67 33.56 4.25
N ARG A 31 4.01 32.26 4.16
CA ARG A 31 3.56 31.36 3.09
C ARG A 31 2.53 30.35 3.61
N ARG A 32 1.38 30.85 4.08
CA ARG A 32 0.29 29.97 4.50
C ARG A 32 -0.27 29.23 3.28
N ARG A 33 -0.26 27.90 3.33
CA ARG A 33 -0.86 27.05 2.29
C ARG A 33 -2.37 27.01 2.48
N VAL A 34 -3.11 27.54 1.51
CA VAL A 34 -4.58 27.61 1.57
C VAL A 34 -5.15 26.50 0.67
N PRO A 35 -6.08 25.66 1.17
CA PRO A 35 -6.74 24.65 0.35
C PRO A 35 -7.52 25.32 -0.78
N THR A 36 -7.51 24.68 -1.95
CA THR A 36 -8.35 25.09 -3.08
C THR A 36 -9.53 24.13 -3.21
N ALA A 37 -10.44 24.41 -4.15
CA ALA A 37 -11.55 23.51 -4.48
C ALA A 37 -11.09 22.09 -4.87
N TRP A 38 -9.83 21.92 -5.31
CA TRP A 38 -9.27 20.63 -5.74
C TRP A 38 -8.67 19.82 -4.60
N THR A 39 -8.38 20.45 -3.45
CA THR A 39 -7.73 19.77 -2.33
C THR A 39 -8.60 18.67 -1.74
N ARG A 40 -9.87 18.95 -1.45
CA ARG A 40 -10.79 17.97 -0.83
C ARG A 40 -11.10 16.79 -1.74
N PRO A 41 -11.49 16.98 -3.02
CA PRO A 41 -11.72 15.88 -3.95
C PRO A 41 -10.50 14.98 -4.12
N LEU A 42 -9.30 15.57 -4.24
CA LEU A 42 -8.06 14.81 -4.38
C LEU A 42 -7.78 13.95 -3.13
N GLN A 43 -7.98 14.51 -1.92
CA GLN A 43 -7.81 13.76 -0.67
C GLN A 43 -8.79 12.58 -0.59
N ILE A 44 -10.05 12.80 -0.93
CA ILE A 44 -11.08 11.75 -0.91
C ILE A 44 -10.72 10.66 -1.92
N ALA A 45 -10.34 11.02 -3.15
CA ALA A 45 -9.94 10.06 -4.17
C ALA A 45 -8.79 9.16 -3.69
N VAL A 46 -7.74 9.75 -3.10
CA VAL A 46 -6.61 8.98 -2.54
C VAL A 46 -7.06 8.06 -1.40
N VAL A 47 -7.86 8.54 -0.45
CA VAL A 47 -8.33 7.74 0.69
C VAL A 47 -9.25 6.60 0.24
N VAL A 48 -10.16 6.85 -0.69
CA VAL A 48 -11.05 5.83 -1.25
C VAL A 48 -10.24 4.77 -1.99
N LEU A 49 -9.24 5.15 -2.79
CA LEU A 49 -8.38 4.18 -3.47
C LEU A 49 -7.51 3.38 -2.50
N LEU A 50 -7.00 4.00 -1.44
CA LEU A 50 -6.29 3.29 -0.37
C LEU A 50 -7.21 2.26 0.31
N MET A 51 -8.45 2.63 0.61
CA MET A 51 -9.44 1.71 1.17
C MET A 51 -9.77 0.56 0.22
N ALA A 52 -10.02 0.86 -1.05
CA ALA A 52 -10.28 -0.16 -2.07
C ALA A 52 -9.10 -1.12 -2.21
N GLY A 53 -7.87 -0.61 -2.19
CA GLY A 53 -6.65 -1.41 -2.20
C GLY A 53 -6.50 -2.29 -0.97
N LEU A 54 -6.83 -1.77 0.22
CA LEU A 54 -6.80 -2.54 1.47
C LEU A 54 -7.81 -3.70 1.44
N ILE A 55 -9.04 -3.43 1.02
CA ILE A 55 -10.11 -4.45 0.91
C ILE A 55 -9.70 -5.51 -0.11
N ASN A 56 -9.26 -5.11 -1.30
CA ASN A 56 -8.84 -6.05 -2.33
C ASN A 56 -7.60 -6.85 -1.90
N GLY A 57 -6.65 -6.22 -1.21
CA GLY A 57 -5.50 -6.89 -0.61
C GLY A 57 -5.91 -7.96 0.40
N ALA A 58 -6.92 -7.70 1.24
CA ALA A 58 -7.47 -8.69 2.15
C ALA A 58 -8.09 -9.87 1.38
N VAL A 59 -8.88 -9.61 0.33
CA VAL A 59 -9.47 -10.67 -0.51
C VAL A 59 -8.39 -11.55 -1.13
N VAL A 60 -7.36 -10.94 -1.72
CA VAL A 60 -6.22 -11.68 -2.31
C VAL A 60 -5.49 -12.49 -1.24
N LEU A 61 -5.24 -11.91 -0.08
CA LEU A 61 -4.57 -12.58 1.04
C LEU A 61 -5.31 -13.84 1.50
N PHE A 62 -6.65 -13.78 1.62
CA PHE A 62 -7.46 -14.95 1.96
C PHE A 62 -7.42 -16.00 0.84
N SER A 63 -7.43 -15.59 -0.44
CA SER A 63 -7.33 -16.53 -1.57
C SER A 63 -5.97 -17.24 -1.69
N LEU A 64 -4.89 -16.63 -1.18
CA LEU A 64 -3.56 -17.25 -1.19
C LEU A 64 -3.45 -18.49 -0.28
N GLN A 65 -4.33 -18.59 0.72
CA GLN A 65 -4.36 -19.75 1.61
C GLN A 65 -4.69 -21.03 0.85
N ASP A 66 -5.70 -21.00 -0.03
CA ASP A 66 -6.10 -22.15 -0.85
C ASP A 66 -4.99 -22.54 -1.83
N TYR A 67 -4.31 -21.53 -2.41
CA TYR A 67 -3.17 -21.76 -3.30
C TYR A 67 -2.03 -22.50 -2.59
N MET A 68 -1.67 -22.08 -1.38
CA MET A 68 -0.59 -22.71 -0.62
C MET A 68 -0.89 -24.17 -0.32
N GLN A 69 -2.14 -24.52 -0.03
CA GLN A 69 -2.55 -25.91 0.15
C GLN A 69 -2.39 -26.71 -1.14
N ALA A 70 -2.80 -26.15 -2.29
CA ALA A 70 -2.63 -26.80 -3.59
C ALA A 70 -1.16 -27.05 -3.92
N VAL A 71 -0.28 -26.07 -3.69
CA VAL A 71 1.18 -26.21 -3.92
C VAL A 71 1.76 -27.34 -3.08
N ILE A 72 1.41 -27.41 -1.79
CA ILE A 72 1.88 -28.46 -0.88
C ILE A 72 1.42 -29.83 -1.38
N ASN A 73 0.15 -29.98 -1.75
CA ASN A 73 -0.39 -31.25 -2.24
C ASN A 73 0.33 -31.71 -3.53
N THR A 74 0.49 -30.81 -4.51
CA THR A 74 1.21 -31.14 -5.75
C THR A 74 2.67 -31.51 -5.52
N SER A 75 3.34 -30.87 -4.55
CA SER A 75 4.73 -31.20 -4.21
C SER A 75 4.88 -32.61 -3.64
N ILE A 76 3.88 -33.08 -2.88
CA ILE A 76 3.85 -34.42 -2.30
C ILE A 76 3.66 -35.47 -3.39
N ASP A 77 2.70 -35.24 -4.29
CA ASP A 77 2.40 -36.16 -5.39
C ASP A 77 3.63 -36.39 -6.27
N ARG A 78 4.42 -35.34 -6.52
CA ARG A 78 5.67 -35.46 -7.28
C ARG A 78 6.76 -36.25 -6.56
N GLN A 79 6.94 -36.05 -5.26
CA GLN A 79 7.95 -36.82 -4.52
C GLN A 79 7.62 -38.32 -4.52
N ALA A 80 6.33 -38.68 -4.46
CA ALA A 80 5.89 -40.07 -4.57
C ALA A 80 6.21 -40.67 -5.96
N GLN A 81 6.16 -39.86 -7.02
CA GLN A 81 6.50 -40.30 -8.39
C GLN A 81 8.00 -40.50 -8.61
N ILE A 82 8.87 -39.75 -7.90
CA ILE A 82 10.32 -39.80 -8.09
C ILE A 82 10.95 -41.04 -7.44
N ASN A 83 10.33 -41.65 -6.41
CA ASN A 83 10.88 -42.81 -5.69
C ASN A 83 9.98 -44.05 -5.70
N PRO A 84 9.88 -44.78 -6.84
CA PRO A 84 9.04 -45.96 -6.98
C PRO A 84 9.60 -47.26 -6.37
N ASN A 85 10.91 -47.35 -6.06
CA ASN A 85 11.62 -48.62 -5.79
C ASN A 85 11.98 -48.90 -4.31
N LEU A 86 11.24 -48.35 -3.35
CA LEU A 86 11.54 -48.56 -1.93
C LEU A 86 10.99 -49.93 -1.42
N ASP A 87 11.79 -50.66 -0.62
CA ASP A 87 11.48 -51.97 -0.01
C ASP A 87 10.34 -51.88 1.04
N PRO A 88 9.22 -52.63 0.95
CA PRO A 88 7.98 -52.43 1.72
C PRO A 88 8.13 -52.32 3.25
N ALA A 89 9.08 -53.02 3.88
CA ALA A 89 9.30 -52.93 5.33
C ALA A 89 10.03 -51.63 5.72
N GLN A 90 11.06 -51.25 4.95
CA GLN A 90 11.78 -49.99 5.12
C GLN A 90 10.91 -48.79 4.72
N VAL A 91 10.04 -48.96 3.71
CA VAL A 91 9.02 -47.99 3.29
C VAL A 91 8.08 -47.65 4.43
N GLY A 92 7.67 -48.62 5.24
CA GLY A 92 6.78 -48.38 6.38
C GLY A 92 7.38 -47.41 7.40
N GLN A 93 8.63 -47.67 7.79
CA GLN A 93 9.36 -46.84 8.76
C GLN A 93 9.76 -45.48 8.15
N LEU A 94 10.27 -45.44 6.92
CA LEU A 94 10.56 -44.19 6.21
C LEU A 94 9.29 -43.36 5.98
N ARG A 95 8.14 -43.96 5.64
CA ARG A 95 6.87 -43.21 5.51
C ARG A 95 6.44 -42.59 6.84
N GLN A 96 6.67 -43.26 7.96
CA GLN A 96 6.38 -42.71 9.28
C GLN A 96 7.34 -41.57 9.64
N GLN A 97 8.66 -41.75 9.48
CA GLN A 97 9.66 -40.70 9.75
C GLN A 97 9.50 -39.48 8.83
N VAL A 98 9.36 -39.72 7.52
CA VAL A 98 9.09 -38.67 6.55
C VAL A 98 7.71 -38.05 6.82
N GLY A 99 6.73 -38.83 7.29
CA GLY A 99 5.42 -38.35 7.74
C GLY A 99 5.51 -37.35 8.90
N GLN A 100 6.32 -37.65 9.91
CA GLN A 100 6.58 -36.77 11.05
C GLN A 100 7.34 -35.50 10.63
N LEU A 101 8.42 -35.63 9.85
CA LEU A 101 9.14 -34.50 9.26
C LEU A 101 8.22 -33.61 8.41
N ARG A 102 7.30 -34.19 7.64
CA ARG A 102 6.28 -33.46 6.87
C ARG A 102 5.28 -32.73 7.75
N GLN A 103 4.85 -33.33 8.87
CA GLN A 103 3.94 -32.67 9.80
C GLN A 103 4.63 -31.50 10.49
N GLN A 104 5.88 -31.68 10.92
CA GLN A 104 6.69 -30.63 11.50
C GLN A 104 6.96 -29.51 10.49
N ALA A 105 7.32 -29.83 9.25
CA ALA A 105 7.50 -28.85 8.18
C ALA A 105 6.21 -28.09 7.85
N ARG A 106 5.05 -28.77 7.83
CA ARG A 106 3.73 -28.12 7.62
C ARG A 106 3.38 -27.19 8.77
N GLN A 107 3.60 -27.61 10.02
CA GLN A 107 3.36 -26.76 11.20
C GLN A 107 4.26 -25.53 11.19
N LEU A 108 5.55 -25.68 10.87
CA LEU A 108 6.48 -24.56 10.74
C LEU A 108 6.03 -23.60 9.63
N ALA A 109 5.68 -24.13 8.45
CA ALA A 109 5.22 -23.32 7.32
C ALA A 109 3.92 -22.56 7.65
N GLN A 110 2.95 -23.23 8.29
CA GLN A 110 1.70 -22.61 8.76
C GLN A 110 1.96 -21.55 9.81
N THR A 111 2.88 -21.80 10.75
CA THR A 111 3.25 -20.82 11.79
C THR A 111 3.90 -19.59 11.17
N ILE A 112 4.87 -19.77 10.28
CA ILE A 112 5.54 -18.67 9.55
C ILE A 112 4.52 -17.87 8.75
N PHE A 113 3.66 -18.54 7.99
CA PHE A 113 2.61 -17.88 7.22
C PHE A 113 1.67 -17.08 8.12
N THR A 114 1.18 -17.67 9.21
CA THR A 114 0.27 -17.01 10.15
C THR A 114 0.92 -15.79 10.80
N ILE A 115 2.17 -15.91 11.26
CA ILE A 115 2.92 -14.77 11.82
C ILE A 115 3.08 -13.69 10.75
N SER A 116 3.48 -14.06 9.53
CA SER A 116 3.68 -13.13 8.42
C SER A 116 2.38 -12.42 8.05
N LEU A 117 1.26 -13.13 8.11
CA LEU A 117 -0.07 -12.61 7.85
C LEU A 117 -0.49 -11.60 8.93
N VAL A 118 -0.33 -11.94 10.21
CA VAL A 118 -0.65 -11.04 11.32
C VAL A 118 0.22 -9.77 11.26
N VAL A 119 1.53 -9.96 11.07
CA VAL A 119 2.49 -8.85 10.89
C VAL A 119 2.07 -7.99 9.69
N GLY A 120 1.79 -8.61 8.55
CA GLY A 120 1.34 -7.93 7.33
C GLY A 120 0.06 -7.11 7.52
N ILE A 121 -0.93 -7.65 8.23
CA ILE A 121 -2.17 -6.92 8.57
C ILE A 121 -1.86 -5.72 9.46
N VAL A 122 -1.08 -5.90 10.53
CA VAL A 122 -0.73 -4.81 11.45
C VAL A 122 0.01 -3.70 10.72
N PHE A 123 1.03 -4.03 9.93
CA PHE A 123 1.77 -3.05 9.13
C PHE A 123 0.90 -2.41 8.04
N GLY A 124 0.01 -3.18 7.40
CA GLY A 124 -0.93 -2.68 6.40
C GLY A 124 -1.92 -1.66 6.98
N LEU A 125 -2.48 -1.93 8.16
CA LEU A 125 -3.37 -1.02 8.87
C LEU A 125 -2.63 0.22 9.39
N ALA A 126 -1.42 0.06 9.92
CA ALA A 126 -0.59 1.16 10.36
C ALA A 126 -0.22 2.08 9.17
N TYR A 127 0.17 1.50 8.04
CA TYR A 127 0.40 2.22 6.79
C TYR A 127 -0.86 2.94 6.32
N PHE A 128 -2.01 2.28 6.32
CA PHE A 128 -3.28 2.87 5.92
C PHE A 128 -3.66 4.08 6.81
N ALA A 129 -3.48 3.96 8.12
CA ALA A 129 -3.72 5.05 9.06
C ALA A 129 -2.77 6.23 8.81
N LEU A 130 -1.46 5.95 8.68
CA LEU A 130 -0.46 6.96 8.35
C LEU A 130 -0.77 7.66 7.03
N ALA A 131 -1.18 6.89 6.02
CA ALA A 131 -1.50 7.39 4.70
C ALA A 131 -2.72 8.30 4.72
N THR A 132 -3.76 7.90 5.45
CA THR A 132 -4.98 8.68 5.62
C THR A 132 -4.70 9.97 6.41
N ILE A 133 -3.98 9.88 7.52
CA ILE A 133 -3.61 11.04 8.34
C ILE A 133 -2.71 11.99 7.54
N GLY A 134 -1.69 11.49 6.87
CA GLY A 134 -0.77 12.28 6.04
C GLY A 134 -1.49 13.00 4.90
N THR A 135 -2.45 12.33 4.28
CA THR A 135 -3.31 12.90 3.23
C THR A 135 -4.20 14.01 3.78
N LEU A 136 -4.92 13.76 4.88
CA LEU A 136 -5.85 14.72 5.49
C LEU A 136 -5.13 15.94 6.10
N ARG A 137 -3.99 15.70 6.77
CA ARG A 137 -3.11 16.76 7.30
C ARG A 137 -2.26 17.46 6.24
N ARG A 138 -2.33 17.02 4.98
CA ARG A 138 -1.64 17.65 3.82
C ARG A 138 -0.13 17.71 4.00
N TRP A 139 0.45 16.64 4.55
CA TRP A 139 1.89 16.54 4.72
C TRP A 139 2.58 16.57 3.36
N THR A 140 3.52 17.49 3.20
CA THR A 140 4.14 17.76 1.90
C THR A 140 5.07 16.65 1.45
N TRP A 141 5.76 16.01 2.40
CA TRP A 141 6.56 14.83 2.12
C TRP A 141 5.67 13.64 1.73
N TRP A 142 4.51 13.49 2.37
CA TRP A 142 3.54 12.44 2.07
C TRP A 142 2.95 12.57 0.67
N PHE A 143 2.74 13.80 0.18
CA PHE A 143 2.35 14.06 -1.20
C PHE A 143 3.34 13.41 -2.20
N TRP A 144 4.64 13.59 -1.96
CA TRP A 144 5.67 13.05 -2.84
C TRP A 144 5.76 11.53 -2.77
N VAL A 145 5.63 10.96 -1.56
CA VAL A 145 5.53 9.52 -1.37
C VAL A 145 4.35 8.95 -2.16
N GLN A 146 3.16 9.55 -2.04
CA GLN A 146 1.99 9.08 -2.80
C GLN A 146 2.11 9.28 -4.29
N LEU A 147 2.76 10.35 -4.74
CA LEU A 147 3.00 10.53 -6.18
C LEU A 147 3.88 9.40 -6.72
N VAL A 148 4.97 9.05 -6.02
CA VAL A 148 5.85 7.95 -6.42
C VAL A 148 5.13 6.61 -6.34
N LEU A 149 4.41 6.33 -5.25
CA LEU A 149 3.68 5.07 -5.09
C LEU A 149 2.56 4.90 -6.11
N ALA A 150 1.82 5.98 -6.43
CA ALA A 150 0.82 5.95 -7.49
C ALA A 150 1.46 5.68 -8.86
N GLY A 151 2.63 6.27 -9.15
CA GLY A 151 3.39 5.98 -10.37
C GLY A 151 3.90 4.54 -10.42
N LEU A 152 4.40 4.01 -9.29
CA LEU A 152 4.83 2.62 -9.18
C LEU A 152 3.67 1.64 -9.37
N ALA A 153 2.49 1.97 -8.87
CA ALA A 153 1.29 1.13 -9.04
C ALA A 153 0.92 0.94 -10.52
N VAL A 154 1.20 1.90 -11.39
CA VAL A 154 0.93 1.80 -12.84
C VAL A 154 1.73 0.66 -13.49
N PHE A 155 2.95 0.37 -13.00
CA PHE A 155 3.77 -0.72 -13.53
C PHE A 155 3.17 -2.11 -13.28
N SER A 156 2.16 -2.22 -12.41
CA SER A 156 1.43 -3.47 -12.22
C SER A 156 0.42 -3.77 -13.34
N LEU A 157 0.08 -2.79 -14.20
CA LEU A 157 -0.92 -2.95 -15.26
C LEU A 157 -0.64 -4.12 -16.21
N PRO A 158 0.58 -4.28 -16.78
CA PRO A 158 0.86 -5.40 -17.69
C PRO A 158 0.62 -6.75 -17.01
N GLN A 159 1.08 -6.90 -15.77
CA GLN A 159 0.87 -8.13 -14.99
C GLN A 159 -0.62 -8.39 -14.74
N ASN A 160 -1.38 -7.36 -14.36
CA ASN A 160 -2.81 -7.51 -14.08
C ASN A 160 -3.63 -7.84 -15.34
N VAL A 161 -3.23 -7.31 -16.49
CA VAL A 161 -3.85 -7.63 -17.79
C VAL A 161 -3.53 -9.06 -18.23
N LEU A 162 -2.30 -9.53 -18.02
CA LEU A 162 -1.94 -10.94 -18.28
C LEU A 162 -2.71 -11.89 -17.37
N ALA A 163 -2.91 -11.54 -16.10
CA ALA A 163 -3.72 -12.33 -15.18
C ALA A 163 -5.18 -12.47 -15.66
N LEU A 164 -5.74 -11.42 -16.28
CA LEU A 164 -7.09 -11.47 -16.87
C LEU A 164 -7.18 -12.40 -18.09
N SER A 165 -6.10 -12.55 -18.87
CA SER A 165 -6.07 -13.47 -20.01
C SER A 165 -5.84 -14.93 -19.61
N GLY A 166 -5.83 -15.24 -18.31
CA GLY A 166 -5.57 -16.57 -17.76
C GLY A 166 -4.08 -16.93 -17.71
N GLN A 167 -3.19 -16.02 -18.13
CA GLN A 167 -1.74 -16.19 -18.00
C GLN A 167 -1.32 -15.81 -16.57
N THR A 168 -1.14 -16.81 -15.73
CA THR A 168 -0.77 -16.62 -14.32
C THR A 168 0.71 -16.86 -14.08
N VAL A 169 1.27 -16.12 -13.13
CA VAL A 169 2.65 -16.29 -12.68
C VAL A 169 2.74 -17.63 -11.95
N ARG A 170 3.73 -18.44 -12.31
CA ARG A 170 4.09 -19.65 -11.57
C ARG A 170 5.29 -19.35 -10.69
N ALA A 171 5.25 -19.76 -9.43
CA ALA A 171 6.39 -19.61 -8.51
C ALA A 171 7.61 -20.46 -8.94
N SER A 172 7.36 -21.52 -9.72
CA SER A 172 8.35 -22.43 -10.28
C SER A 172 7.75 -23.07 -11.54
N PRO A 173 8.54 -23.54 -12.52
CA PRO A 173 8.03 -24.33 -13.65
C PRO A 173 7.14 -25.51 -13.22
N SER A 174 7.38 -25.98 -12.00
CA SER A 174 6.72 -27.12 -11.39
C SER A 174 5.56 -26.71 -10.45
N ALA A 175 5.45 -25.46 -10.01
CA ALA A 175 4.35 -25.05 -9.14
C ALA A 175 3.01 -25.01 -9.90
N PRO A 176 1.87 -25.34 -9.25
CA PRO A 176 0.57 -25.07 -9.85
C PRO A 176 0.44 -23.56 -10.15
N PRO A 177 -0.27 -23.19 -11.23
CA PRO A 177 -0.53 -21.79 -11.56
C PRO A 177 -1.24 -21.10 -10.41
N LEU A 178 -0.77 -19.90 -10.05
CA LEU A 178 -1.40 -19.05 -9.03
C LEU A 178 -2.79 -18.67 -9.52
N HIS A 179 -3.83 -19.32 -8.97
CA HIS A 179 -5.21 -19.00 -9.27
C HIS A 179 -5.62 -17.78 -8.47
N VAL A 180 -5.37 -16.60 -9.05
CA VAL A 180 -5.98 -15.36 -8.59
C VAL A 180 -7.40 -15.32 -9.17
N PRO A 181 -8.47 -15.17 -8.37
CA PRO A 181 -9.83 -15.12 -8.89
C PRO A 181 -9.95 -14.06 -10.00
N VAL A 182 -10.56 -14.40 -11.15
CA VAL A 182 -10.67 -13.49 -12.30
C VAL A 182 -11.31 -12.15 -11.91
N ALA A 183 -12.30 -12.19 -11.01
CA ALA A 183 -12.91 -11.01 -10.42
C ALA A 183 -11.89 -10.09 -9.72
N SER A 184 -10.95 -10.66 -8.94
CA SER A 184 -9.89 -9.89 -8.28
C SER A 184 -8.86 -9.35 -9.27
N ALA A 185 -8.55 -10.08 -10.35
CA ALA A 185 -7.70 -9.57 -11.43
C ALA A 185 -8.36 -8.37 -12.15
N ALA A 186 -9.67 -8.42 -12.39
CA ALA A 186 -10.43 -7.30 -12.97
C ALA A 186 -10.41 -6.08 -12.04
N VAL A 187 -10.65 -6.30 -10.73
CA VAL A 187 -10.56 -5.25 -9.71
C VAL A 187 -9.15 -4.63 -9.68
N ASN A 188 -8.10 -5.44 -9.78
CA ASN A 188 -6.72 -4.95 -9.82
C ASN A 188 -6.44 -4.06 -11.05
N VAL A 189 -6.95 -4.42 -12.23
CA VAL A 189 -6.84 -3.57 -13.42
C VAL A 189 -7.57 -2.24 -13.22
N LEU A 190 -8.81 -2.27 -12.73
CA LEU A 190 -9.58 -1.06 -12.47
C LEU A 190 -8.89 -0.17 -11.43
N LEU A 191 -8.36 -0.77 -10.36
CA LEU A 191 -7.64 -0.06 -9.31
C LEU A 191 -6.35 0.56 -9.84
N ALA A 192 -5.60 -0.15 -10.68
CA ALA A 192 -4.38 0.37 -11.28
C ALA A 192 -4.66 1.53 -12.27
N LEU A 193 -5.73 1.45 -13.06
CA LEU A 193 -6.20 2.56 -13.89
C LEU A 193 -6.63 3.76 -13.05
N ALA A 194 -7.30 3.54 -11.93
CA ALA A 194 -7.68 4.61 -11.02
C ALA A 194 -6.47 5.26 -10.33
N TRP A 195 -5.45 4.47 -9.97
CA TRP A 195 -4.16 5.00 -9.50
C TRP A 195 -3.45 5.82 -10.57
N LEU A 196 -3.46 5.39 -11.83
CA LEU A 196 -2.94 6.17 -12.96
C LEU A 196 -3.68 7.51 -13.09
N ALA A 197 -5.01 7.50 -13.00
CA ALA A 197 -5.82 8.72 -13.06
C ALA A 197 -5.47 9.69 -11.92
N VAL A 198 -5.34 9.19 -10.68
CA VAL A 198 -4.92 10.01 -9.53
C VAL A 198 -3.48 10.48 -9.67
N PHE A 199 -2.57 9.66 -10.18
CA PHE A 199 -1.19 10.05 -10.46
C PHE A 199 -1.14 11.24 -11.42
N ILE A 200 -1.84 11.16 -12.56
CA ILE A 200 -1.95 12.26 -13.52
C ILE A 200 -2.58 13.50 -12.85
N TRP A 201 -3.65 13.32 -12.08
CA TRP A 201 -4.31 14.42 -11.39
C TRP A 201 -3.37 15.10 -10.38
N MET A 202 -2.58 14.34 -9.62
CA MET A 202 -1.58 14.88 -8.70
C MET A 202 -0.49 15.68 -9.41
N ILE A 203 -0.03 15.25 -10.60
CA ILE A 203 0.92 16.01 -11.43
C ILE A 203 0.30 17.34 -11.87
N VAL A 204 -0.93 17.31 -12.40
CA VAL A 204 -1.64 18.51 -12.86
C VAL A 204 -1.86 19.48 -11.68
N ALA A 205 -2.32 18.97 -10.53
CA ALA A 205 -2.53 19.76 -9.32
C ALA A 205 -1.22 20.39 -8.81
N TYR A 206 -0.12 19.63 -8.85
CA TYR A 206 1.20 20.12 -8.48
C TYR A 206 1.65 21.27 -9.38
N ARG A 207 1.52 21.11 -10.70
CA ARG A 207 1.90 22.15 -11.67
C ARG A 207 1.07 23.42 -11.52
N ARG A 208 -0.23 23.29 -11.20
CA ARG A 208 -1.16 24.42 -11.14
C ARG A 208 -1.17 25.16 -9.81
N PHE A 209 -1.16 24.43 -8.69
CA PHE A 209 -1.35 25.01 -7.35
C PHE A 209 -0.22 24.67 -6.39
N GLY A 210 0.45 23.53 -6.59
CA GLY A 210 1.47 22.97 -5.71
C GLY A 210 0.97 21.70 -4.98
N PRO A 211 1.76 21.18 -4.02
CA PRO A 211 1.43 19.93 -3.33
C PRO A 211 0.06 19.99 -2.64
N TRP A 212 -0.72 18.91 -2.73
CA TRP A 212 -2.10 18.82 -2.25
C TRP A 212 -3.06 19.87 -2.84
N ALA A 213 -2.77 20.36 -4.04
CA ALA A 213 -3.52 21.44 -4.70
C ALA A 213 -3.66 22.71 -3.83
N CYS A 214 -2.71 22.97 -2.92
CA CYS A 214 -2.79 24.11 -2.01
C CYS A 214 -2.02 25.31 -2.59
N ARG A 215 -2.70 26.44 -2.78
CA ARG A 215 -2.07 27.68 -3.24
C ARG A 215 -1.26 28.34 -2.11
N ARG A 216 -0.17 29.02 -2.48
CA ARG A 216 0.54 29.92 -1.57
C ARG A 216 -0.20 31.26 -1.57
N ALA A 217 -0.78 31.64 -0.43
CA ALA A 217 -1.30 32.99 -0.26
C ALA A 217 -0.21 33.87 0.38
N PRO A 218 -0.03 35.14 -0.05
CA PRO A 218 0.68 36.10 0.75
C PRO A 218 -0.07 36.28 2.07
N GLY A 219 0.61 36.02 3.18
CA GLY A 219 0.10 36.23 4.53
C GLY A 219 0.02 37.71 4.89
#